data_AF-A0A931RJY6-F1
#
_entry.id   AF-A0A931RJY6-F1
#
_cell.length_a   1.000
_cell.length_b   1.000
_cell.length_c   1.000
_cell.angle_alpha   90.00
_cell.angle_beta   90.00
_cell.angle_gamma   90.00
#
_symmetry.space_group_name_H-M   'P 1'
#
loop_
_entity.id
_entity.type
_entity.pdbx_description
1 polymer ?
#
loop_
_entity_poly.entity_id
_entity_poly.type
_entity_poly.pdbx_seq_one_letter_code
_entity_poly.pdbx_strand_id
1 'polypeptide(L)'
;MIERRGQPQTILDRLQALMPDNDVVFAAIEKLHNPDEIRQFRNEYEEFIRLRAHDGETRQQIADIANNDIGFVLGFYTDRMETVRMWFKTLGQISHPEFGRNLPDDLWKYYVSF
;
A
#
# COMPACT_ATOMS: atom_id res chain seq x y z
N MET A 1 28.92 2.94 3.20
CA MET A 1 28.08 2.36 2.13
C MET A 1 28.18 0.86 2.23
N ILE A 2 27.13 0.17 2.70
CA ILE A 2 27.12 -1.29 2.78
C ILE A 2 26.44 -1.79 1.51
N GLU A 3 27.22 -2.35 0.59
CA GLU A 3 26.70 -3.05 -0.60
C GLU A 3 26.00 -4.34 -0.13
N ARG A 4 24.66 -4.36 -0.14
CA ARG A 4 23.88 -5.59 0.01
C ARG A 4 23.91 -6.39 -1.30
N ARG A 5 25.03 -7.04 -1.61
CA ARG A 5 25.11 -8.01 -2.72
C ARG A 5 24.60 -9.36 -2.25
N GLY A 6 23.42 -9.77 -2.74
CA GLY A 6 22.96 -11.16 -2.66
C GLY A 6 21.54 -11.40 -2.15
N GLN A 7 20.83 -10.37 -1.66
CA GLN A 7 19.38 -10.49 -1.43
C GLN A 7 18.63 -10.06 -2.69
N PRO A 8 17.59 -10.79 -3.13
CA PRO A 8 16.70 -10.27 -4.17
C PRO A 8 16.20 -8.91 -3.71
N GLN A 9 16.43 -7.88 -4.54
CA GLN A 9 15.99 -6.53 -4.23
C GLN A 9 14.47 -6.55 -4.06
N THR A 10 14.00 -6.21 -2.86
CA THR A 10 12.57 -6.18 -2.56
C THR A 10 11.89 -5.12 -3.42
N ILE A 11 10.57 -5.22 -3.63
CA ILE A 11 9.83 -4.17 -4.32
C ILE A 11 9.97 -2.86 -3.53
N LEU A 12 9.94 -2.93 -2.21
CA LEU A 12 10.13 -1.80 -1.31
C LEU A 12 11.49 -1.12 -1.51
N ASP A 13 12.60 -1.88 -1.55
CA ASP A 13 13.94 -1.34 -1.82
C ASP A 13 14.03 -0.71 -3.23
N ARG A 14 13.38 -1.34 -4.22
CA ARG A 14 13.37 -0.84 -5.60
C ARG A 14 12.59 0.48 -5.71
N LEU A 15 11.46 0.59 -5.03
CA LEU A 15 10.65 1.80 -5.00
C LEU A 15 11.35 2.94 -4.26
N GLN A 16 11.96 2.67 -3.10
CA GLN A 16 12.76 3.66 -2.37
C GLN A 16 13.97 4.14 -3.16
N ALA A 17 14.61 3.28 -3.95
CA ALA A 17 15.71 3.69 -4.82
C ALA A 17 15.24 4.53 -6.02
N LEU A 18 14.05 4.25 -6.56
CA LEU A 18 13.48 4.98 -7.70
C LEU A 18 12.93 6.35 -7.31
N MET A 19 12.43 6.50 -6.09
CA MET A 19 11.80 7.72 -5.59
C MET A 19 12.21 7.99 -4.14
N PRO A 20 13.49 8.34 -3.89
CA PRO A 20 14.05 8.42 -2.54
C PRO A 20 13.46 9.55 -1.68
N ASP A 21 12.88 10.57 -2.31
CA ASP A 21 12.27 11.72 -1.62
C ASP A 21 10.76 11.55 -1.38
N ASN A 22 10.15 10.47 -1.89
CA ASN A 22 8.73 10.22 -1.75
C ASN A 22 8.47 9.15 -0.69
N ASP A 23 7.31 9.25 -0.06
CA ASP A 23 6.77 8.14 0.71
C ASP A 23 6.60 6.90 -0.20
N VAL A 24 6.99 5.74 0.33
CA VAL A 24 7.08 4.51 -0.45
C VAL A 24 5.71 4.04 -0.95
N VAL A 25 4.63 4.41 -0.27
CA VAL A 25 3.26 4.11 -0.68
C VAL A 25 2.87 4.92 -1.92
N PHE A 26 3.26 6.20 -2.00
CA PHE A 26 3.09 7.01 -3.21
C PHE A 26 3.86 6.41 -4.39
N ALA A 27 5.13 6.05 -4.17
CA ALA A 27 5.93 5.42 -5.20
C ALA A 27 5.31 4.09 -5.68
N ALA A 28 4.76 3.29 -4.76
CA ALA A 28 4.10 2.04 -5.10
C ALA A 28 2.87 2.27 -5.99
N ILE A 29 1.97 3.19 -5.60
CA ILE A 29 0.75 3.49 -6.36
C ILE A 29 1.06 4.04 -7.74
N GLU A 30 2.13 4.81 -7.91
CA GLU A 30 2.53 5.35 -9.21
C GLU A 30 3.21 4.36 -10.15
N LYS A 31 3.87 3.32 -9.61
CA LYS A 31 4.74 2.44 -10.40
C LYS A 31 4.24 1.01 -10.53
N LEU A 32 3.42 0.54 -9.58
CA LEU A 32 2.95 -0.84 -9.59
C LEU A 32 1.59 -0.94 -10.29
N HIS A 33 1.58 -1.70 -11.38
CA HIS A 33 0.38 -2.01 -12.16
C HIS A 33 0.07 -3.50 -12.26
N ASN A 34 0.91 -4.35 -11.65
CA ASN A 34 0.71 -5.78 -11.59
C ASN A 34 0.10 -6.17 -10.23
N PRO A 35 -1.04 -6.89 -10.18
CA PRO A 35 -1.65 -7.34 -8.93
C PRO A 35 -0.72 -8.16 -8.02
N ASP A 36 0.17 -8.98 -8.59
CA ASP A 36 1.10 -9.79 -7.80
C ASP A 36 2.17 -8.92 -7.15
N GLU A 37 2.69 -7.91 -7.86
CA GLU A 37 3.61 -6.92 -7.31
C GLU A 37 2.95 -6.07 -6.23
N ILE A 38 1.67 -5.72 -6.39
CA ILE A 38 0.89 -4.98 -5.39
C ILE A 38 0.73 -5.80 -4.09
N ARG A 39 0.40 -7.10 -4.20
CA ARG A 39 0.31 -7.98 -3.03
C ARG A 39 1.66 -8.17 -2.36
N GLN A 40 2.72 -8.33 -3.14
CA GLN A 40 4.08 -8.44 -2.63
C GLN A 40 4.48 -7.14 -1.90
N PHE A 41 4.26 -5.97 -2.51
CA PHE A 41 4.50 -4.68 -1.89
C PHE A 41 3.76 -4.54 -0.56
N ARG A 42 2.46 -4.88 -0.51
CA ARG A 42 1.67 -4.83 0.72
C ARG A 42 2.30 -5.68 1.83
N ASN A 43 2.76 -6.89 1.52
CA ASN A 43 3.40 -7.77 2.52
C ASN A 43 4.77 -7.24 2.97
N GLU A 44 5.57 -6.70 2.06
CA GLU A 44 6.86 -6.07 2.39
C GLU A 44 6.66 -4.79 3.21
N TYR A 45 5.60 -4.03 2.93
CA TYR A 45 5.25 -2.81 3.66
C TYR A 45 4.79 -3.10 5.09
N GLU A 46 4.01 -4.15 5.31
CA GLU A 46 3.69 -4.62 6.67
C GLU A 46 4.95 -5.00 7.47
N GLU A 47 5.88 -5.71 6.85
CA GLU A 47 7.14 -6.08 7.49
C GLU A 47 7.99 -4.84 7.81
N PHE A 48 7.99 -3.85 6.90
CA PHE A 48 8.64 -2.57 7.12
C PHE A 48 8.02 -1.79 8.28
N ILE A 49 6.69 -1.75 8.39
CA ILE A 49 5.98 -1.15 9.54
C ILE A 49 6.34 -1.91 10.81
N ARG A 50 6.27 -3.25 10.80
CA ARG A 50 6.61 -4.11 11.95
C ARG A 50 8.01 -3.84 12.51
N LEU A 51 8.99 -3.64 11.63
CA LEU A 51 10.37 -3.35 12.02
C LEU A 51 10.56 -1.94 12.61
N ARG A 52 9.59 -1.03 12.40
CA ARG A 52 9.59 0.35 12.90
C ARG A 52 8.61 0.59 14.04
N ALA A 53 7.62 -0.27 14.18
CA ALA A 53 6.64 -0.25 15.26
C ALA A 53 7.32 -0.45 16.61
N HIS A 54 6.77 0.18 17.64
CA HIS A 54 7.20 -0.05 19.01
C HIS A 54 6.79 -1.47 19.47
N ASP A 55 7.55 -2.06 20.39
CA ASP A 55 7.23 -3.37 20.98
C ASP A 55 5.77 -3.39 21.47
N GLY A 56 4.95 -4.29 20.90
CA GLY A 56 3.57 -4.54 21.36
C GLY A 56 2.48 -4.52 20.29
N GLU A 57 2.75 -4.04 19.07
CA GLU A 57 1.75 -4.09 17.99
C GLU A 57 1.47 -5.53 17.53
N THR A 58 0.19 -5.86 17.44
CA THR A 58 -0.27 -7.15 16.90
C THR A 58 -0.19 -7.16 15.38
N ARG A 59 -0.16 -8.36 14.80
CA ARG A 59 -0.22 -8.54 13.34
C ARG A 59 -1.43 -7.86 12.71
N GLN A 60 -2.58 -7.83 13.40
CA GLN A 60 -3.78 -7.18 12.90
C GLN A 60 -3.60 -5.66 12.86
N GLN A 61 -3.04 -5.05 13.91
CA GLN A 61 -2.79 -3.61 13.94
C GLN A 61 -1.81 -3.17 12.84
N ILE A 62 -0.75 -3.93 12.60
CA ILE A 62 0.19 -3.67 11.49
C ILE A 62 -0.53 -3.72 10.14
N ALA A 63 -1.42 -4.70 9.95
CA ALA A 63 -2.22 -4.81 8.73
C ALA A 63 -3.18 -3.62 8.57
N ASP A 64 -3.83 -3.19 9.66
CA ASP A 64 -4.75 -2.06 9.65
C ASP A 64 -4.01 -0.74 9.35
N ILE A 65 -2.81 -0.53 9.92
CA ILE A 65 -1.95 0.61 9.60
C ILE A 65 -1.58 0.59 8.11
N ALA A 66 -1.08 -0.54 7.60
CA ALA A 66 -0.70 -0.68 6.20
C ALA A 66 -1.87 -0.38 5.25
N ASN A 67 -3.05 -0.93 5.55
CA ASN A 67 -4.26 -0.71 4.75
C ASN A 67 -4.75 0.74 4.81
N ASN A 68 -4.64 1.39 5.97
CA ASN A 68 -5.02 2.79 6.14
C ASN A 68 -4.06 3.73 5.38
N ASP A 69 -2.74 3.51 5.47
CA ASP A 69 -1.74 4.29 4.74
C ASP A 69 -1.97 4.18 3.22
N ILE A 70 -2.12 2.95 2.71
CA ILE A 70 -2.40 2.69 1.29
C ILE A 70 -3.71 3.37 0.88
N GLY A 71 -4.76 3.26 1.70
CA GLY A 71 -6.05 3.88 1.44
C GLY A 71 -5.99 5.40 1.41
N PHE A 72 -5.29 6.00 2.37
CA PHE A 72 -5.02 7.43 2.45
C PHE A 72 -4.35 7.94 1.18
N VAL A 73 -3.27 7.28 0.76
CA VAL A 73 -2.55 7.71 -0.44
C VAL A 73 -3.41 7.52 -1.70
N LEU A 74 -4.15 6.42 -1.83
CA LEU A 74 -5.08 6.22 -2.95
C LEU A 74 -6.13 7.32 -3.06
N GLY A 75 -6.52 7.94 -1.93
CA GLY A 75 -7.43 9.08 -1.90
C GLY A 75 -6.99 10.26 -2.77
N PHE A 76 -5.67 10.48 -2.90
CA PHE A 76 -5.12 11.52 -3.76
C PHE A 76 -5.16 11.18 -5.26
N TYR A 77 -5.42 9.92 -5.62
CA TYR A 77 -5.47 9.44 -7.01
C TYR A 77 -6.91 9.21 -7.51
N THR A 78 -7.89 9.94 -6.94
CA THR A 78 -9.31 9.86 -7.34
C THR A 78 -9.55 10.26 -8.81
N ASP A 79 -8.66 11.05 -9.41
CA ASP A 79 -8.62 11.37 -10.83
C ASP A 79 -8.17 10.19 -11.71
N ARG A 80 -7.54 9.15 -11.12
CA ARG A 80 -7.06 7.93 -11.78
C ARG A 80 -7.81 6.69 -11.31
N MET A 81 -9.13 6.71 -11.50
CA MET A 81 -10.05 5.70 -10.97
C MET A 81 -9.70 4.24 -11.37
N GLU A 82 -9.06 4.01 -12.51
CA GLU A 82 -8.59 2.66 -12.89
C GLU A 82 -7.49 2.14 -11.96
N THR A 83 -6.56 3.00 -11.56
CA THR A 83 -5.52 2.67 -10.57
C THR A 83 -6.17 2.35 -9.24
N VAL A 84 -7.08 3.19 -8.77
CA VAL A 84 -7.83 2.97 -7.53
C VAL A 84 -8.57 1.62 -7.55
N ARG A 85 -9.35 1.36 -8.62
CA ARG A 85 -10.08 0.08 -8.77
C ARG A 85 -9.16 -1.13 -8.71
N MET A 86 -8.01 -1.08 -9.38
CA MET A 86 -7.04 -2.18 -9.40
C MET A 86 -6.51 -2.48 -8.00
N TRP A 87 -6.13 -1.46 -7.24
CA TRP A 87 -5.61 -1.62 -5.88
C TRP A 87 -6.68 -2.16 -4.93
N PHE A 88 -7.90 -1.60 -4.96
CA PHE A 88 -9.02 -2.10 -4.16
C PHE A 88 -9.37 -3.56 -4.48
N LYS A 89 -9.44 -3.93 -5.76
CA LYS A 89 -9.72 -5.32 -6.17
C LYS A 89 -8.60 -6.28 -5.78
N THR A 90 -7.35 -5.80 -5.77
CA THR A 90 -6.18 -6.64 -5.50
C THR A 90 -6.02 -6.93 -4.01
N LEU A 91 -6.21 -5.92 -3.16
CA LEU A 91 -6.00 -6.03 -1.71
C LEU A 91 -7.28 -6.36 -0.94
N GLY A 92 -8.45 -5.93 -1.44
CA GLY A 92 -9.76 -6.28 -0.89
C GLY A 92 -10.08 -5.79 0.53
N GLN A 93 -9.16 -5.07 1.18
CA GLN A 93 -9.24 -4.65 2.58
C GLN A 93 -8.68 -3.23 2.79
N ILE A 94 -8.94 -2.32 1.85
CA ILE A 94 -8.43 -0.93 1.95
C ILE A 94 -9.53 -0.04 2.52
N SER A 95 -9.20 0.82 3.48
CA SER A 95 -10.10 1.83 4.06
C SER A 95 -9.72 3.24 3.64
N HIS A 96 -10.68 4.06 3.23
CA HIS A 96 -10.44 5.51 3.08
C HIS A 96 -11.72 6.36 3.28
N PRO A 97 -11.69 7.40 4.13
CA PRO A 97 -12.89 8.18 4.47
C PRO A 97 -13.55 8.88 3.28
N GLU A 98 -12.80 9.39 2.30
CA GLU A 98 -13.39 10.09 1.14
C GLU A 98 -14.00 9.14 0.12
N PHE A 99 -13.47 7.93 -0.01
CA PHE A 99 -14.00 6.93 -0.93
C PHE A 99 -15.39 6.44 -0.47
N GLY A 100 -15.65 6.37 0.85
CA GLY A 100 -16.98 6.08 1.38
C GLY A 100 -18.09 7.08 0.96
N ARG A 101 -17.77 8.23 0.37
CA ARG A 101 -18.77 9.18 -0.15
C ARG A 101 -18.94 9.14 -1.67
N ASN A 102 -17.91 8.72 -2.42
CA ASN A 102 -17.86 8.80 -3.90
C ASN A 102 -17.36 7.51 -4.58
N LEU A 103 -17.35 6.36 -3.90
CA LEU A 103 -16.98 5.08 -4.50
C LEU A 103 -18.01 4.67 -5.56
N PRO A 104 -17.56 4.23 -6.75
CA PRO A 104 -18.38 3.45 -7.65
C PRO A 104 -18.98 2.23 -6.93
N ASP A 105 -20.26 1.94 -7.20
CA ASP A 105 -21.03 0.86 -6.58
C ASP A 105 -20.30 -0.50 -6.54
N ASP A 106 -19.53 -0.83 -7.57
CA ASP A 106 -18.80 -2.10 -7.67
C ASP A 106 -17.60 -2.23 -6.72
N LEU A 107 -17.16 -1.12 -6.12
CA LEU A 107 -16.03 -1.09 -5.18
C LEU A 107 -16.44 -1.15 -3.71
N TRP A 108 -17.71 -0.90 -3.39
CA TRP A 108 -18.21 -0.89 -2.00
C TRP A 108 -17.98 -2.20 -1.25
N LYS A 109 -17.96 -3.34 -1.96
CA LYS A 109 -17.69 -4.66 -1.37
C LYS A 109 -16.25 -4.86 -0.87
N TYR A 110 -15.33 -3.96 -1.22
CA TYR A 110 -13.93 -3.98 -0.80
C TYR A 110 -13.60 -2.91 0.25
N TYR A 111 -14.54 -2.00 0.51
CA TYR A 111 -14.38 -0.94 1.49
C TYR A 111 -14.63 -1.49 2.89
N VAL A 112 -13.70 -1.21 3.80
CA VAL A 112 -13.83 -1.53 5.23
C VAL A 112 -13.81 -0.20 5.99
N SER A 113 -14.82 0.02 6.84
CA SER A 113 -14.82 1.12 7.80
C SER A 113 -14.25 0.60 9.12
N PHE A 114 -13.26 1.29 9.66
CA PHE A 114 -12.69 1.04 10.98
C PHE A 114 -13.27 2.01 12.02
#